data_AF-A0A540UWG4-F1
#
_entry.id   AF-A0A540UWG4-F1
#
_cell.length_a   1.000
_cell.length_b   1.000
_cell.length_c   1.000
_cell.angle_alpha   90.00
_cell.angle_beta   90.00
_cell.angle_gamma   90.00
#
_symmetry.space_group_name_H-M   'P 1'
#
loop_
_entity.id
_entity.type
_entity.pdbx_description
1 polymer ?
#
loop_
_entity_poly.entity_id
_entity_poly.type
_entity_poly.pdbx_seq_one_letter_code
_entity_poly.pdbx_strand_id
1 'polypeptide(L)'
;GTIICDGYSAYAGLPNVTFANCWAHVRRKWLKANSKNAEKGVEYCNRLYELERKFKKLSPSKRRKARKKYSKPIVEEFLQWVDESPFYGKSALAEAANYTLKHAEGLKAFLYDGRIAIDNNPAENAIRPSVIGRKNWLFSVSELGADANAVCLSLAETTKANGIDFYQYLVKVLTELPNLPIHQQPEIIDRYLPWSKNIRESCAIAK
;
A
#
# COMPACT_ATOMS: atom_id res chain seq x y z
N GLY A 1 0.96 16.91 1.90
CA GLY A 1 1.61 15.66 1.40
C GLY A 1 0.77 15.05 0.29
N THR A 2 1.20 13.96 -0.36
CA THR A 2 0.39 13.29 -1.39
C THR A 2 -0.12 11.94 -0.89
N ILE A 3 -1.42 11.68 -1.05
CA ILE A 3 -2.02 10.36 -0.79
C ILE A 3 -2.29 9.67 -2.13
N ILE A 4 -1.88 8.41 -2.23
CA ILE A 4 -2.21 7.53 -3.37
C ILE A 4 -3.39 6.66 -2.95
N CYS A 5 -4.52 6.77 -3.64
CA CYS A 5 -5.76 6.08 -3.29
C CYS A 5 -6.47 5.44 -4.48
N ASP A 6 -7.47 4.64 -4.17
CA ASP A 6 -8.40 3.99 -5.10
C ASP A 6 -9.55 4.91 -5.55
N GLY A 7 -9.52 6.20 -5.18
CA GLY A 7 -10.58 7.13 -5.48
C GLY A 7 -11.79 7.05 -4.54
N TYR A 8 -11.65 6.43 -3.36
CA TYR A 8 -12.67 6.46 -2.32
C TYR A 8 -13.00 7.91 -1.91
N SER A 9 -14.30 8.23 -1.91
CA SER A 9 -14.79 9.61 -1.78
C SER A 9 -14.48 10.25 -0.43
N ALA A 10 -14.33 9.46 0.64
CA ALA A 10 -14.02 9.97 1.97
C ALA A 10 -12.68 10.75 2.02
N TYR A 11 -11.77 10.48 1.08
CA TYR A 11 -10.50 11.18 1.03
C TYR A 11 -10.64 12.61 0.50
N ALA A 12 -11.64 12.92 -0.34
CA ALA A 12 -11.75 14.19 -1.06
C ALA A 12 -11.89 15.44 -0.16
N GLY A 13 -12.18 15.28 1.13
CA GLY A 13 -12.33 16.36 2.10
C GLY A 13 -11.10 16.63 2.97
N LEU A 14 -9.97 15.94 2.78
CA LEU A 14 -8.80 16.13 3.63
C LEU A 14 -8.07 17.45 3.30
N PRO A 15 -7.91 18.38 4.27
CA PRO A 15 -7.22 19.64 4.03
C PRO A 15 -5.72 19.41 3.80
N ASN A 16 -5.11 20.20 2.91
CA ASN A 16 -3.66 20.22 2.65
C ASN A 16 -3.06 18.90 2.10
N VAL A 17 -3.88 18.09 1.42
CA VAL A 17 -3.46 16.85 0.77
C VAL A 17 -3.67 16.91 -0.73
N THR A 18 -2.67 16.49 -1.50
CA THR A 18 -2.79 16.26 -2.94
C THR A 18 -3.17 14.80 -3.19
N PHE A 19 -4.15 14.55 -4.07
CA PHE A 19 -4.56 13.19 -4.41
C PHE A 19 -3.85 12.69 -5.68
N ALA A 20 -3.34 11.47 -5.59
CA ALA A 20 -2.93 10.66 -6.72
C ALA A 20 -3.81 9.41 -6.77
N ASN A 21 -4.16 8.97 -7.97
CA ASN A 21 -4.95 7.75 -8.16
C ASN A 21 -4.06 6.57 -8.54
N CYS A 22 -4.39 5.41 -7.98
CA CYS A 22 -3.64 4.18 -8.15
C CYS A 22 -3.96 3.49 -9.48
N TRP A 23 -2.95 3.32 -10.34
CA TRP A 23 -3.08 2.62 -11.63
C TRP A 23 -3.39 1.12 -11.50
N ALA A 24 -3.07 0.50 -10.35
CA ALA A 24 -3.42 -0.90 -10.14
C ALA A 24 -4.95 -1.10 -10.14
N HIS A 25 -5.72 -0.13 -9.65
CA HIS A 25 -7.19 -0.18 -9.70
C HIS A 25 -7.74 -0.08 -11.10
N VAL A 26 -7.18 0.82 -11.90
CA VAL A 26 -7.49 0.94 -13.34
C VAL A 26 -7.26 -0.41 -13.99
N ARG A 27 -6.04 -0.95 -13.90
CA ARG A 27 -5.68 -2.25 -14.50
C ARG A 27 -6.60 -3.39 -14.02
N ARG A 28 -6.94 -3.45 -12.72
CA ARG A 28 -7.88 -4.45 -12.17
C ARG A 28 -9.27 -4.35 -12.79
N LYS A 29 -9.81 -3.14 -13.00
CA LYS A 29 -11.12 -2.96 -13.63
C LYS A 29 -11.11 -3.37 -15.10
N TRP A 30 -10.07 -2.99 -15.85
CA TRP A 30 -9.89 -3.43 -17.23
C TRP A 30 -9.76 -4.96 -17.32
N LEU A 31 -8.99 -5.61 -16.44
CA LEU A 31 -8.91 -7.08 -16.40
C LEU A 31 -10.27 -7.76 -16.18
N LYS A 32 -11.13 -7.21 -15.31
CA LYS A 32 -12.47 -7.77 -15.03
C LYS A 32 -13.42 -7.69 -16.23
N ALA A 33 -13.20 -6.75 -17.16
CA ALA A 33 -14.08 -6.56 -18.30
C ALA A 33 -13.94 -7.63 -19.39
N ASN A 34 -12.85 -8.40 -19.38
CA ASN A 34 -12.64 -9.63 -20.17
C ASN A 34 -13.16 -9.59 -21.63
N SER A 35 -12.66 -8.66 -22.43
CA SER A 35 -12.96 -8.49 -23.85
C SER A 35 -11.73 -8.00 -24.62
N LYS A 36 -11.74 -7.99 -25.96
CA LYS A 36 -10.63 -7.45 -26.78
C LYS A 36 -10.28 -5.99 -26.44
N ASN A 37 -11.30 -5.16 -26.21
CA ASN A 37 -11.08 -3.79 -25.75
C ASN A 37 -10.53 -3.75 -24.32
N ALA A 38 -10.96 -4.69 -23.48
CA ALA A 38 -10.42 -4.83 -22.14
C ALA A 38 -8.91 -5.11 -22.15
N GLU A 39 -8.47 -6.05 -22.99
CA GLU A 39 -7.07 -6.40 -23.20
C GLU A 39 -6.24 -5.19 -23.65
N LYS A 40 -6.76 -4.38 -24.58
CA LYS A 40 -6.11 -3.12 -25.00
C LYS A 40 -5.91 -2.16 -23.83
N GLY A 41 -6.91 -1.99 -22.96
CA GLY A 41 -6.79 -1.15 -21.77
C GLY A 41 -5.78 -1.70 -20.75
N VAL A 42 -5.72 -3.02 -20.57
CA VAL A 42 -4.69 -3.68 -19.76
C VAL A 42 -3.30 -3.45 -20.34
N GLU A 43 -3.17 -3.45 -21.67
CA GLU A 43 -1.90 -3.25 -22.34
C GLU A 43 -1.33 -1.84 -22.16
N TYR A 44 -2.17 -0.80 -22.20
CA TYR A 44 -1.76 0.55 -21.79
C TYR A 44 -1.18 0.58 -20.38
N CYS A 45 -1.83 -0.10 -19.43
CA CYS A 45 -1.33 -0.21 -18.07
C CYS A 45 0.01 -0.98 -18.02
N ASN A 46 0.15 -2.09 -18.76
CA ASN A 46 1.36 -2.90 -18.80
C ASN A 46 2.56 -2.08 -19.31
N ARG A 47 2.39 -1.32 -20.40
CA ARG A 47 3.41 -0.41 -20.96
C ARG A 47 3.90 0.59 -19.91
N LEU A 48 2.99 1.17 -19.11
CA LEU A 48 3.36 2.08 -18.02
C LEU A 48 4.18 1.35 -16.93
N TYR A 49 3.74 0.15 -16.53
CA TYR A 49 4.45 -0.65 -15.53
C TYR A 49 5.84 -1.12 -15.99
N GLU A 50 6.01 -1.41 -17.28
CA GLU A 50 7.32 -1.69 -17.87
C GLU A 50 8.29 -0.52 -17.75
N LEU A 51 7.81 0.70 -18.04
CA LEU A 51 8.60 1.91 -17.86
C LEU A 51 8.95 2.14 -16.39
N GLU A 52 7.99 1.97 -15.48
CA GLU A 52 8.24 2.14 -14.04
C GLU A 52 9.28 1.13 -13.50
N ARG A 53 9.31 -0.10 -14.01
CA ARG A 53 10.38 -1.06 -13.70
C ARG A 53 11.76 -0.54 -14.13
N LYS A 54 11.86 0.04 -15.33
CA LYS A 54 13.09 0.66 -15.83
C LYS A 54 13.49 1.90 -15.02
N PHE A 55 12.51 2.63 -14.48
CA PHE A 55 12.73 3.86 -13.72
C PHE A 55 12.97 3.64 -12.21
N LYS A 56 12.89 2.40 -11.72
CA LYS A 56 12.96 2.06 -10.30
C LYS A 56 14.20 2.65 -9.61
N LYS A 57 15.37 2.55 -10.24
CA LYS A 57 16.66 3.02 -9.69
C LYS A 57 16.97 4.51 -9.97
N LEU A 58 16.10 5.22 -10.69
CA LEU A 58 16.30 6.64 -10.98
C LEU A 58 16.01 7.49 -9.74
N SER A 59 16.76 8.59 -9.58
CA SER A 59 16.43 9.62 -8.61
C SER A 59 15.08 10.28 -8.96
N PRO A 60 14.35 10.88 -7.99
CA PRO A 60 13.04 11.47 -8.26
C PRO A 60 13.03 12.47 -9.43
N SER A 61 14.05 13.33 -9.53
CA SER A 61 14.18 14.30 -10.63
C SER A 61 14.36 13.61 -11.99
N LYS A 62 15.23 12.59 -12.09
CA LYS A 62 15.44 11.80 -13.31
C LYS A 62 14.19 11.00 -13.68
N ARG A 63 13.52 10.39 -12.68
CA ARG A 63 12.27 9.65 -12.85
C ARG A 63 11.17 10.54 -13.42
N ARG A 64 10.97 11.75 -12.87
CA ARG A 64 10.02 12.74 -13.40
C ARG A 64 10.29 13.10 -14.86
N LYS A 65 11.55 13.39 -15.20
CA LYS A 65 11.94 13.71 -16.59
C LYS A 65 11.65 12.54 -17.53
N ALA A 66 11.96 11.31 -17.12
CA ALA A 66 11.69 10.10 -17.89
C ALA A 66 10.18 9.86 -18.07
N ARG A 67 9.38 9.99 -17.00
CA ARG A 67 7.91 9.89 -17.07
C ARG A 67 7.31 10.93 -18.00
N LYS A 68 7.75 12.19 -17.95
CA LYS A 68 7.30 13.23 -18.87
C LYS A 68 7.61 12.90 -20.33
N LYS A 69 8.75 12.25 -20.61
CA LYS A 69 9.17 11.89 -21.98
C LYS A 69 8.48 10.62 -22.50
N TYR A 70 8.33 9.60 -21.66
CA TYR A 70 7.93 8.25 -22.10
C TYR A 70 6.56 7.81 -21.60
N SER A 71 6.20 8.11 -20.35
CA SER A 71 4.93 7.68 -19.75
C SER A 71 3.78 8.62 -20.12
N LYS A 72 4.03 9.93 -20.16
CA LYS A 72 3.01 10.95 -20.44
C LYS A 72 2.28 10.71 -21.77
N PRO A 73 2.97 10.46 -22.91
CA PRO A 73 2.27 10.17 -24.16
C PRO A 73 1.35 8.96 -24.09
N ILE A 74 1.75 7.91 -23.36
CA ILE A 74 0.94 6.69 -23.18
C ILE A 74 -0.32 6.98 -22.36
N VAL A 75 -0.20 7.79 -21.31
CA VAL A 75 -1.36 8.21 -20.50
C VAL A 75 -2.32 9.05 -21.33
N GLU A 76 -1.82 10.00 -22.11
CA GLU A 76 -2.65 10.85 -22.97
C GLU A 76 -3.35 10.03 -24.06
N GLU A 77 -2.62 9.15 -24.74
CA GLU A 77 -3.15 8.23 -25.76
C GLU A 77 -4.24 7.31 -25.17
N PHE A 78 -4.00 6.76 -23.97
CA PHE A 78 -4.96 5.91 -23.28
C PHE A 78 -6.24 6.67 -22.91
N LEU A 79 -6.11 7.85 -22.30
CA LEU A 79 -7.26 8.64 -21.89
C LEU A 79 -8.09 9.10 -23.09
N GLN A 80 -7.44 9.55 -24.16
CA GLN A 80 -8.11 9.91 -25.41
C GLN A 80 -8.86 8.71 -26.00
N TRP A 81 -8.21 7.55 -26.10
CA TRP A 81 -8.86 6.35 -26.61
C TRP A 81 -10.10 5.95 -25.78
N VAL A 82 -10.03 6.05 -24.46
CA VAL A 82 -11.17 5.73 -23.58
C VAL A 82 -12.31 6.74 -23.75
N ASP A 83 -12.00 8.03 -23.92
CA ASP A 83 -12.98 9.11 -24.10
C ASP A 83 -13.72 9.03 -25.43
N GLU A 84 -13.00 8.69 -26.52
CA GLU A 84 -13.58 8.56 -27.86
C GLU A 84 -14.31 7.23 -28.09
N SER A 85 -14.07 6.23 -27.23
CA SER A 85 -14.66 4.91 -27.39
C SER A 85 -16.11 4.87 -26.89
N PRO A 86 -17.03 4.16 -27.58
CA PRO A 86 -18.44 4.10 -27.21
C PRO A 86 -18.71 3.13 -26.04
N PHE A 87 -17.97 3.24 -24.94
CA PHE A 87 -18.07 2.39 -23.76
C PHE A 87 -19.15 2.89 -22.80
N TYR A 88 -20.41 2.75 -23.22
CA TYR A 88 -21.57 3.23 -22.47
C TYR A 88 -22.30 2.12 -21.71
N GLY A 89 -23.16 2.54 -20.79
CA GLY A 89 -24.05 1.65 -20.03
C GLY A 89 -23.41 1.07 -18.77
N LYS A 90 -23.84 -0.14 -18.40
CA LYS A 90 -23.50 -0.81 -17.12
C LYS A 90 -22.60 -2.04 -17.31
N SER A 91 -21.96 -2.19 -18.47
CA SER A 91 -21.03 -3.29 -18.71
C SER A 91 -19.76 -3.09 -17.86
N ALA A 92 -19.04 -4.18 -17.58
CA ALA A 92 -17.75 -4.11 -16.89
C ALA A 92 -16.72 -3.25 -17.67
N LEU A 93 -16.83 -3.22 -19.01
CA LEU A 93 -16.02 -2.35 -19.86
C LEU A 93 -16.37 -0.87 -19.67
N ALA A 94 -17.66 -0.53 -19.63
CA ALA A 94 -18.12 0.82 -19.35
C ALA A 94 -17.74 1.27 -17.93
N GLU A 95 -17.79 0.37 -16.94
CA GLU A 95 -17.32 0.66 -15.58
C GLU A 95 -15.82 0.97 -15.54
N ALA A 96 -15.01 0.21 -16.28
CA ALA A 96 -13.57 0.44 -16.39
C ALA A 96 -13.26 1.78 -17.07
N ALA A 97 -13.96 2.10 -18.15
CA ALA A 97 -13.85 3.38 -18.87
C ALA A 97 -14.23 4.56 -17.97
N ASN A 98 -15.42 4.51 -17.37
CA ASN A 98 -15.94 5.54 -16.47
C ASN A 98 -15.00 5.79 -15.29
N TYR A 99 -14.49 4.73 -14.66
CA TYR A 99 -13.53 4.88 -13.57
C TYR A 99 -12.22 5.54 -14.04
N THR A 100 -11.72 5.16 -15.20
CA THR A 100 -10.49 5.72 -15.77
C THR A 100 -10.64 7.22 -16.02
N LEU A 101 -11.71 7.64 -16.69
CA LEU A 101 -11.97 9.05 -17.00
C LEU A 101 -12.27 9.87 -15.74
N LYS A 102 -13.09 9.34 -14.82
CA LYS A 102 -13.41 9.99 -13.54
C LYS A 102 -12.16 10.34 -12.72
N HIS A 103 -11.12 9.54 -12.82
CA HIS A 103 -9.88 9.70 -12.04
C HIS A 103 -8.69 10.19 -12.87
N ALA A 104 -8.92 10.67 -14.10
CA ALA A 104 -7.86 11.04 -15.04
C ALA A 104 -6.84 12.03 -14.45
N GLU A 105 -7.28 13.06 -13.74
CA GLU A 105 -6.38 14.07 -13.16
C GLU A 105 -5.48 13.48 -12.08
N GLY A 106 -6.03 12.69 -11.16
CA GLY A 106 -5.22 12.01 -10.13
C GLY A 106 -4.32 10.92 -10.71
N LEU A 107 -4.72 10.28 -11.81
CA LEU A 107 -3.89 9.30 -12.53
C LEU A 107 -2.69 9.95 -13.23
N LYS A 108 -2.77 11.24 -13.57
CA LYS A 108 -1.64 12.01 -14.14
C LYS A 108 -0.63 12.46 -13.07
N ALA A 109 -0.99 12.47 -11.79
CA ALA A 109 -0.16 13.05 -10.72
C ALA A 109 1.28 12.50 -10.67
N PHE A 110 1.46 11.17 -10.86
CA PHE A 110 2.79 10.55 -10.84
C PHE A 110 3.72 11.03 -11.97
N LEU A 111 3.17 11.58 -13.07
CA LEU A 111 3.96 12.13 -14.17
C LEU A 111 4.72 13.39 -13.76
N TYR A 112 4.18 14.14 -12.80
CA TYR A 112 4.68 15.45 -12.41
C TYR A 112 5.56 15.44 -11.15
N ASP A 113 5.50 14.38 -10.35
CA ASP A 113 6.38 14.17 -9.21
C ASP A 113 6.97 12.75 -9.20
N GLY A 114 8.30 12.66 -9.31
CA GLY A 114 9.03 11.39 -9.30
C GLY A 114 9.05 10.68 -7.95
N ARG A 115 8.59 11.31 -6.88
CA ARG A 115 8.42 10.69 -5.55
C ARG A 115 7.13 9.90 -5.45
N ILE A 116 6.11 10.29 -6.22
CA ILE A 116 4.81 9.59 -6.25
C ILE A 116 4.99 8.25 -6.97
N ALA A 117 4.61 7.16 -6.29
CA ALA A 117 4.54 5.84 -6.88
C ALA A 117 3.33 5.75 -7.83
N ILE A 118 3.40 4.87 -8.84
CA ILE A 118 2.31 4.68 -9.80
C ILE A 118 1.09 3.97 -9.16
N ASP A 119 1.31 3.23 -8.08
CA ASP A 119 0.28 2.56 -7.29
C ASP A 119 0.62 2.54 -5.78
N ASN A 120 -0.37 2.18 -4.99
CA ASN A 120 -0.30 2.00 -3.54
C ASN A 120 -0.22 0.52 -3.14
N ASN A 121 0.07 -0.42 -4.05
CA ASN A 121 0.07 -1.85 -3.76
C ASN A 121 0.99 -2.23 -2.58
N PRO A 122 2.18 -1.62 -2.38
CA PRO A 122 2.99 -1.92 -1.20
C PRO A 122 2.28 -1.62 0.11
N ALA A 123 1.55 -0.50 0.19
CA ALA A 123 0.77 -0.14 1.38
C ALA A 123 -0.44 -1.07 1.55
N GLU A 124 -1.15 -1.39 0.47
CA GLU A 124 -2.26 -2.36 0.50
C GLU A 124 -1.79 -3.75 0.97
N ASN A 125 -0.63 -4.19 0.51
CA ASN A 125 -0.05 -5.48 0.91
C ASN A 125 0.42 -5.47 2.36
N ALA A 126 0.92 -4.33 2.87
CA ALA A 126 1.34 -4.20 4.27
C ALA A 126 0.16 -4.32 5.24
N ILE A 127 -1.01 -3.77 4.90
CA ILE A 127 -2.22 -3.85 5.75
C ILE A 127 -3.03 -5.14 5.55
N ARG A 128 -2.81 -5.85 4.43
CA ARG A 128 -3.56 -7.07 4.07
C ARG A 128 -3.57 -8.15 5.18
N PRO A 129 -2.47 -8.45 5.89
CA PRO A 129 -2.49 -9.41 7.00
C PRO A 129 -3.52 -9.04 8.08
N SER A 130 -3.60 -7.76 8.48
CA SER A 130 -4.56 -7.27 9.46
C SER A 130 -6.00 -7.42 8.95
N VAL A 131 -6.25 -7.11 7.67
CA VAL A 131 -7.58 -7.24 7.05
C VAL A 131 -8.04 -8.70 6.99
N ILE A 132 -7.15 -9.62 6.59
CA ILE A 132 -7.43 -11.06 6.57
C ILE A 132 -7.64 -11.57 8.00
N GLY A 133 -6.78 -11.15 8.93
CA GLY A 133 -6.89 -11.46 10.35
C GLY A 133 -8.26 -11.09 10.89
N ARG A 134 -8.72 -9.85 10.68
CA ARG A 134 -10.05 -9.38 11.12
C ARG A 134 -11.19 -10.28 10.65
N LYS A 135 -11.11 -10.80 9.42
CA LYS A 135 -12.12 -11.73 8.90
C LYS A 135 -12.12 -13.08 9.65
N ASN A 136 -10.97 -13.50 10.16
CA ASN A 136 -10.77 -14.77 10.84
C ASN A 136 -10.88 -14.67 12.38
N TRP A 137 -10.71 -13.48 12.96
CA TRP A 137 -10.82 -13.21 14.38
C TRP A 137 -12.30 -12.98 14.75
N LEU A 138 -13.03 -14.09 14.93
CA LEU A 138 -14.49 -14.17 15.11
C LEU A 138 -15.07 -13.29 16.23
N PHE A 139 -14.25 -12.73 17.14
CA PHE A 139 -14.67 -11.95 18.30
C PHE A 139 -14.07 -10.52 18.35
N SER A 140 -13.47 -10.05 17.25
CA SER A 140 -12.93 -8.67 17.16
C SER A 140 -14.03 -7.68 16.75
N VAL A 141 -14.98 -7.44 17.67
CA VAL A 141 -16.22 -6.66 17.41
C VAL A 141 -16.35 -5.37 18.21
N SER A 142 -15.50 -5.15 19.23
CA SER A 142 -15.50 -3.95 20.06
C SER A 142 -14.29 -3.06 19.78
N GLU A 143 -14.41 -1.76 20.10
CA GLU A 143 -13.31 -0.80 20.01
C GLU A 143 -12.12 -1.24 20.89
N LEU A 144 -12.39 -1.65 22.13
CA LEU A 144 -11.37 -2.22 23.03
C LEU A 144 -10.67 -3.45 22.42
N GLY A 145 -11.42 -4.31 21.71
CA GLY A 145 -10.85 -5.45 21.00
C GLY A 145 -9.99 -5.04 19.80
N ALA A 146 -10.34 -3.94 19.14
CA ALA A 146 -9.54 -3.36 18.06
C ALA A 146 -8.24 -2.75 18.60
N ASP A 147 -8.29 -2.05 19.73
CA ASP A 147 -7.12 -1.48 20.40
C ASP A 147 -6.14 -2.55 20.85
N ALA A 148 -6.63 -3.59 21.55
CA ALA A 148 -5.79 -4.71 21.99
C ALA A 148 -5.10 -5.41 20.80
N ASN A 149 -5.84 -5.59 19.71
CA ASN A 149 -5.31 -6.17 18.49
C ASN A 149 -4.26 -5.28 17.83
N ALA A 150 -4.50 -3.97 17.77
CA ALA A 150 -3.55 -3.00 17.25
C ALA A 150 -2.23 -3.01 18.05
N VAL A 151 -2.29 -3.15 19.38
CA VAL A 151 -1.10 -3.30 20.23
C VAL A 151 -0.32 -4.57 19.86
N CYS A 152 -0.99 -5.73 19.80
CA CYS A 152 -0.35 -7.01 19.46
C CYS A 152 0.29 -6.99 18.07
N LEU A 153 -0.41 -6.48 17.06
CA LEU A 153 0.10 -6.38 15.69
C LEU A 153 1.25 -5.38 15.58
N SER A 154 1.19 -4.27 16.32
CA SER A 154 2.28 -3.29 16.36
C SER A 154 3.55 -3.91 16.94
N LEU A 155 3.43 -4.71 18.00
CA LEU A 155 4.56 -5.46 18.55
C LEU A 155 5.11 -6.46 17.52
N ALA A 156 4.26 -7.24 16.86
CA ALA A 156 4.68 -8.23 15.86
C ALA A 156 5.39 -7.59 14.64
N GLU A 157 4.88 -6.48 14.11
CA GLU A 157 5.54 -5.77 13.01
C GLU A 157 6.84 -5.10 13.47
N THR A 158 6.90 -4.65 14.74
CA THR A 158 8.13 -4.09 15.32
C THR A 158 9.21 -5.17 15.49
N THR A 159 8.89 -6.37 15.97
CA THR A 159 9.88 -7.46 16.06
C THR A 159 10.38 -7.86 14.68
N LYS A 160 9.47 -7.97 13.70
CA LYS A 160 9.81 -8.26 12.31
C LYS A 160 10.73 -7.19 11.70
N ALA A 161 10.45 -5.91 11.92
CA ALA A 161 11.29 -4.80 11.46
C ALA A 161 12.71 -4.84 12.07
N ASN A 162 12.87 -5.43 13.26
CA ASN A 162 14.15 -5.60 13.94
C ASN A 162 14.85 -6.95 13.66
N GLY A 163 14.23 -7.83 12.84
CA GLY A 163 14.78 -9.15 12.50
C GLY A 163 14.69 -10.18 13.64
N ILE A 164 13.69 -10.05 14.51
CA ILE A 164 13.46 -10.90 15.67
C ILE A 164 12.29 -11.85 15.43
N ASP A 165 12.43 -13.08 15.89
CA ASP A 165 11.35 -14.05 15.95
C ASP A 165 10.30 -13.61 16.99
N PHE A 166 9.08 -13.35 16.51
CA PHE A 166 8.00 -12.82 17.35
C PHE A 166 7.57 -13.81 18.44
N TYR A 167 7.58 -15.11 18.16
CA TYR A 167 7.17 -16.12 19.12
C TYR A 167 8.19 -16.22 20.26
N GLN A 168 9.49 -16.30 19.94
CA GLN A 168 10.56 -16.30 20.93
C GLN A 168 10.55 -15.02 21.77
N TYR A 169 10.30 -13.88 21.13
CA TYR A 169 10.13 -12.61 21.83
C TYR A 169 8.99 -12.66 22.86
N LEU A 170 7.80 -13.12 22.45
CA LEU A 170 6.67 -13.25 23.36
C LEU A 170 6.95 -14.20 24.52
N VAL A 171 7.53 -15.37 24.26
CA VAL A 171 7.91 -16.33 25.31
C VAL A 171 8.85 -15.67 26.31
N LYS A 172 9.88 -14.97 25.84
CA LYS A 172 10.86 -14.32 26.70
C LYS A 172 10.25 -13.21 27.56
N VAL A 173 9.50 -12.30 26.94
CA VAL A 173 8.81 -11.18 27.60
C VAL A 173 7.83 -11.69 28.64
N LEU A 174 6.99 -12.67 28.29
CA LEU A 174 5.96 -13.21 29.19
C LEU A 174 6.53 -14.10 30.31
N THR A 175 7.72 -14.67 30.12
CA THR A 175 8.38 -15.51 31.14
C THR A 175 9.24 -14.66 32.09
N GLU A 176 9.95 -13.65 31.58
CA GLU A 176 10.94 -12.90 32.36
C GLU A 176 10.36 -11.64 32.99
N LEU A 177 9.61 -10.80 32.25
CA LEU A 177 9.15 -9.50 32.77
C LEU A 177 8.30 -9.59 34.06
N PRO A 178 7.36 -10.55 34.22
CA PRO A 178 6.56 -10.63 35.44
C PRO A 178 7.39 -10.88 36.72
N ASN A 179 8.62 -11.38 36.57
CA ASN A 179 9.53 -11.69 37.67
C ASN A 179 10.48 -10.53 37.99
N LEU A 180 10.36 -9.39 37.30
CA LEU A 180 11.22 -8.23 37.47
C LEU A 180 10.48 -7.07 38.15
N PRO A 181 11.17 -6.19 38.88
CA PRO A 181 10.56 -5.05 39.57
C PRO A 181 10.21 -3.90 38.62
N ILE A 182 9.48 -4.18 37.53
CA ILE A 182 9.18 -3.23 36.44
C ILE A 182 8.33 -2.04 36.89
N HIS A 183 7.57 -2.19 37.98
CA HIS A 183 6.78 -1.09 38.56
C HIS A 183 7.62 -0.15 39.42
N GLN A 184 8.72 -0.63 40.01
CA GLN A 184 9.66 0.18 40.78
C GLN A 184 10.79 0.74 39.90
N GLN A 185 11.15 0.04 38.83
CA GLN A 185 12.23 0.38 37.89
C GLN A 185 11.75 0.23 36.44
N PRO A 186 10.99 1.20 35.90
CA PRO A 186 10.44 1.14 34.55
C PRO A 186 11.51 1.02 33.45
N GLU A 187 12.72 1.53 33.69
CA GLU A 187 13.86 1.45 32.77
C GLU A 187 14.30 0.02 32.44
N ILE A 188 13.88 -0.98 33.24
CA ILE A 188 14.10 -2.39 32.93
C ILE A 188 13.44 -2.75 31.59
N ILE A 189 12.29 -2.15 31.28
CA ILE A 189 11.53 -2.42 30.05
C ILE A 189 12.38 -2.13 28.80
N ASP A 190 13.26 -1.12 28.84
CA ASP A 190 14.11 -0.75 27.70
C ASP A 190 15.02 -1.90 27.24
N ARG A 191 15.40 -2.79 28.17
CA ARG A 191 16.21 -3.99 27.87
C ARG A 191 15.41 -5.11 27.20
N TYR A 192 14.09 -5.01 27.24
CA TYR A 192 13.13 -5.96 26.67
C TYR A 192 12.44 -5.41 25.43
N LEU A 193 12.75 -4.19 24.98
CA LEU A 193 12.20 -3.66 23.75
C LEU A 193 12.78 -4.39 22.52
N PRO A 194 12.04 -4.51 21.41
CA PRO A 194 12.49 -5.25 20.23
C PRO A 194 13.80 -4.74 19.61
N TRP A 195 14.18 -3.48 19.80
CA TRP A 195 15.45 -2.97 19.27
C TRP A 195 16.63 -3.15 20.24
N SER A 196 16.38 -3.62 21.46
CA SER A 196 17.43 -3.80 22.47
C SER A 196 18.42 -4.89 22.06
N LYS A 197 19.68 -4.71 22.47
CA LYS A 197 20.74 -5.67 22.18
C LYS A 197 20.42 -7.06 22.72
N ASN A 198 19.91 -7.13 23.95
CA ASN A 198 19.57 -8.38 24.63
C ASN A 198 18.55 -9.21 23.82
N ILE A 199 17.44 -8.58 23.43
CA ILE A 199 16.39 -9.26 22.66
C ILE A 199 16.87 -9.66 21.26
N ARG A 200 17.61 -8.78 20.57
CA ARG A 200 18.12 -9.07 19.23
C ARG A 200 19.09 -10.25 19.22
N GLU A 201 19.85 -10.45 20.30
CA GLU A 201 20.75 -11.59 20.44
C GLU A 201 20.00 -12.88 20.84
N SER A 202 19.05 -12.80 21.78
CA SER A 202 18.37 -13.98 22.31
C SER A 202 17.21 -14.50 21.45
N CYS A 203 16.62 -13.64 20.61
CA CYS A 203 15.41 -13.94 19.85
C CYS A 203 15.60 -13.77 18.34
N ALA A 204 16.85 -13.85 17.85
CA ALA A 204 17.12 -13.75 16.42
C ALA A 204 16.38 -14.84 15.62
N ILE A 205 15.91 -14.50 14.42
CA ILE A 205 15.38 -15.49 13.49
C ILE A 205 16.53 -16.42 13.07
N ALA A 206 16.38 -17.73 13.28
CA ALA A 206 17.35 -18.71 12.82
C ALA A 206 17.52 -18.58 11.29
N LYS A 207 18.77 -18.47 10.83
CA LYS A 207 19.11 -18.34 9.40
C LYS A 207 18.89 -19.64 8.65
#